data_AF-J9FI04-F1
#
_entry.id   AF-J9FI04-F1
#
_cell.length_a   1.000
_cell.length_b   1.000
_cell.length_c   1.000
_cell.angle_alpha   90.00
_cell.angle_beta   90.00
_cell.angle_gamma   90.00
#
_symmetry.space_group_name_H-M   'P 1'
#
loop_
_entity.id
_entity.type
_entity.pdbx_description
1 polymer ?
#
loop_
_entity_poly.entity_id
_entity_poly.type
_entity_poly.pdbx_seq_one_letter_code
_entity_poly.pdbx_strand_id
1 'polypeptide(L)'
;TEIQIKMFDDRLVFETPGKLPGIVRTDNIRHTHFSRNPKIAEYLKAYNYVKEFGEGVDRICRELSALGVPEPQYNLVAFIMKATVCAKVLEGIGKLFNQHLRKQSKKYYG
;
A
#
# COMPACT_ATOMS: atom_id res chain seq x y z
N THR A 1 -18.50 8.85 -9.42
CA THR A 1 -17.82 8.30 -8.23
C THR A 1 -16.52 9.02 -8.03
N GLU A 2 -16.16 9.29 -6.78
CA GLU A 2 -14.92 9.93 -6.36
C GLU A 2 -13.84 8.88 -6.06
N ILE A 3 -12.59 9.31 -5.84
CA ILE A 3 -11.55 8.41 -5.32
C ILE A 3 -11.83 8.19 -3.83
N GLN A 4 -11.89 6.92 -3.41
CA GLN A 4 -12.07 6.54 -2.01
C GLN A 4 -10.81 5.90 -1.45
N ILE A 5 -10.45 6.29 -0.23
CA ILE A 5 -9.39 5.67 0.56
C ILE A 5 -10.04 5.12 1.82
N LYS A 6 -9.96 3.80 2.01
CA LYS A 6 -10.55 3.09 3.15
C LYS A 6 -9.43 2.50 3.98
N MET A 7 -9.41 2.85 5.27
CA MET A 7 -8.44 2.36 6.24
C MET A 7 -9.10 1.32 7.14
N PHE A 8 -8.47 0.16 7.24
CA PHE A 8 -8.84 -0.94 8.13
C PHE A 8 -7.66 -1.24 9.07
N ASP A 9 -7.90 -2.06 10.09
CA ASP A 9 -6.87 -2.43 11.06
C ASP A 9 -5.64 -3.11 10.43
N ASP A 10 -5.86 -3.86 9.34
CA ASP A 10 -4.85 -4.71 8.69
C ASP A 10 -4.48 -4.27 7.26
N ARG A 11 -5.14 -3.25 6.69
CA ARG A 11 -4.94 -2.85 5.29
C ARG A 11 -5.43 -1.46 4.96
N LEU A 12 -4.87 -0.91 3.89
CA LEU A 12 -5.40 0.24 3.15
C LEU A 12 -6.02 -0.24 1.83
N VAL A 13 -7.18 0.29 1.49
CA VAL A 13 -7.87 0.03 0.22
C VAL A 13 -8.11 1.34 -0.51
N PHE A 14 -7.60 1.44 -1.73
CA PHE A 14 -7.80 2.56 -2.64
C PHE A 14 -8.77 2.13 -3.74
N GLU A 15 -9.87 2.85 -3.92
CA GLU A 15 -10.83 2.64 -5.00
C GLU A 15 -10.85 3.88 -5.89
N THR A 16 -10.37 3.73 -7.12
CA THR A 16 -10.36 4.79 -8.13
C THR A 16 -11.34 4.47 -9.26
N PRO A 17 -12.19 5.43 -9.66
CA PRO A 17 -13.02 5.27 -10.85
C PRO A 17 -12.20 5.12 -12.13
N GLY A 18 -12.71 4.28 -13.02
CA GLY A 18 -12.14 3.98 -14.31
C GLY A 18 -11.34 2.68 -14.34
N LYS A 19 -10.84 2.38 -15.54
CA LYS A 19 -10.03 1.20 -15.83
C LYS A 19 -8.55 1.55 -15.84
N LEU A 20 -7.70 0.52 -15.85
CA LEU A 20 -6.27 0.69 -16.10
C LEU A 20 -6.03 1.29 -17.49
N PRO A 21 -5.05 2.20 -17.64
CA PRO A 21 -4.80 2.88 -18.90
C PRO A 21 -4.07 2.04 -19.94
N GLY A 22 -4.43 2.22 -21.21
CA GLY A 22 -3.66 1.72 -22.35
C GLY A 22 -3.40 0.23 -22.27
N ILE A 23 -2.12 -0.14 -22.23
CA ILE A 23 -1.64 -1.54 -22.18
C ILE A 23 -1.47 -2.09 -20.75
N VAL A 24 -1.78 -1.29 -19.73
CA VAL A 24 -1.60 -1.66 -18.31
C VAL A 24 -2.72 -2.62 -17.88
N ARG A 25 -2.31 -3.68 -17.19
CA ARG A 25 -3.13 -4.77 -16.65
C ARG A 25 -2.70 -5.05 -15.21
N THR A 26 -3.57 -5.72 -14.45
CA THR A 26 -3.31 -5.98 -13.01
C THR A 26 -2.09 -6.85 -12.76
N ASP A 27 -1.74 -7.73 -13.71
CA ASP A 27 -0.57 -8.62 -13.68
C ASP A 27 0.73 -7.93 -14.12
N ASN A 28 0.66 -6.88 -14.94
CA ASN A 28 1.83 -6.20 -15.50
C ASN A 28 2.10 -4.80 -14.94
N ILE A 29 1.20 -4.25 -14.11
CA ILE A 29 1.23 -2.86 -13.60
C ILE A 29 2.52 -2.49 -12.87
N ARG A 30 3.23 -3.48 -12.31
CA ARG A 30 4.52 -3.24 -11.66
C ARG A 30 5.59 -2.76 -12.64
N HIS A 31 5.57 -3.26 -13.88
CA HIS A 31 6.63 -3.05 -14.86
C HIS A 31 6.15 -2.34 -16.13
N THR A 32 4.84 -2.17 -16.29
CA THR A 32 4.23 -1.49 -17.44
C THR A 32 3.64 -0.16 -16.99
N HIS A 33 4.03 0.92 -17.68
CA HIS A 33 3.65 2.27 -17.29
C HIS A 33 2.95 2.99 -18.42
N PHE A 34 1.78 3.56 -18.12
CA PHE A 34 1.05 4.41 -19.05
C PHE A 34 0.27 5.47 -18.27
N SER A 35 0.42 6.73 -18.65
CA SER A 35 -0.32 7.83 -18.05
C SER A 35 -1.67 8.01 -18.74
N ARG A 36 -2.77 8.03 -17.98
CA ARG A 36 -4.07 8.48 -18.51
C ARG A 36 -4.01 9.92 -19.04
N ASN A 37 -3.31 10.78 -18.31
CA ASN A 37 -3.11 12.19 -18.69
C ASN A 37 -1.62 12.54 -18.57
N PRO A 38 -0.87 12.52 -19.69
CA PRO A 38 0.55 12.82 -19.69
C PRO A 38 0.87 14.23 -19.17
N LYS A 39 0.03 15.24 -19.45
CA LYS A 39 0.26 16.62 -18.99
C LYS A 39 0.18 16.73 -17.46
N ILE A 40 -0.80 16.08 -16.83
CA ILE A 40 -0.89 16.04 -15.36
C ILE A 40 0.33 15.32 -14.78
N ALA A 41 0.74 14.19 -15.36
CA ALA A 41 1.92 13.45 -14.88
C ALA A 41 3.20 14.29 -14.96
N GLU A 42 3.36 15.05 -16.04
CA GLU A 42 4.47 16.00 -16.22
C GLU A 42 4.46 17.10 -15.15
N TYR A 43 3.31 17.74 -14.90
CA TYR A 43 3.21 18.74 -13.84
C TYR A 43 3.52 18.15 -12.45
N LEU A 44 2.96 16.98 -12.12
CA LEU A 44 3.23 16.32 -10.83
C LEU A 44 4.71 15.98 -10.64
N LYS A 45 5.42 15.65 -11.73
CA LYS A 45 6.88 15.48 -11.72
C LYS A 45 7.58 16.83 -11.51
N ALA A 46 7.21 17.87 -12.25
CA ALA A 46 7.82 19.20 -12.14
C ALA A 46 7.69 19.82 -10.73
N TYR A 47 6.60 19.53 -10.01
CA TYR A 47 6.39 19.95 -8.63
C TYR A 47 6.96 18.97 -7.57
N ASN A 48 7.71 17.95 -7.98
CA ASN A 48 8.30 16.93 -7.09
C ASN A 48 7.28 16.12 -6.26
N TYR A 49 6.01 16.06 -6.68
CA TYR A 49 5.01 15.16 -6.07
C TYR A 49 5.18 13.70 -6.53
N VAL A 50 5.75 13.51 -7.72
CA VAL A 50 6.16 12.20 -8.24
C VAL A 50 7.67 12.27 -8.51
N LYS A 51 8.43 11.30 -8.01
CA LYS A 51 9.89 11.24 -8.24
C LYS A 51 10.19 10.96 -9.72
N GLU A 52 9.89 9.74 -10.16
CA GLU A 52 10.14 9.29 -11.53
C GLU A 52 8.91 8.56 -12.06
N PHE A 53 8.68 8.72 -13.36
CA PHE A 53 7.51 8.15 -14.01
C PHE A 53 7.61 6.61 -14.02
N GLY A 54 6.59 5.95 -13.47
CA GLY A 54 6.54 4.48 -13.40
C GLY A 54 7.19 3.87 -12.15
N GLU A 55 8.06 4.57 -11.44
CA GLU A 55 8.76 3.97 -10.29
C GLU A 55 7.88 3.73 -9.06
N GLY A 56 6.74 4.42 -8.95
CA GLY A 56 5.94 4.41 -7.73
C GLY A 56 5.49 3.00 -7.31
N VAL A 57 4.98 2.21 -8.26
CA VAL A 57 4.47 0.87 -7.98
C VAL A 57 5.61 -0.08 -7.62
N ASP A 58 6.69 -0.09 -8.40
CA ASP A 58 7.82 -0.97 -8.12
C ASP A 58 8.48 -0.63 -6.77
N ARG A 59 8.55 0.66 -6.42
CA ARG A 59 9.03 1.08 -5.10
C ARG A 59 8.13 0.56 -3.98
N ILE A 60 6.81 0.68 -4.10
CA ILE A 60 5.89 0.12 -3.11
C ILE A 60 6.12 -1.39 -2.96
N CYS A 61 6.24 -2.13 -4.06
CA CYS A 61 6.52 -3.57 -4.02
C CYS A 61 7.84 -3.90 -3.31
N ARG A 62 8.92 -3.15 -3.61
CA ARG A 62 10.24 -3.34 -2.96
C ARG A 62 10.21 -3.07 -1.46
N GLU A 63 9.60 -1.95 -1.05
CA GLU A 63 9.50 -1.56 0.37
C GLU A 63 8.66 -2.56 1.17
N LEU A 64 7.51 -3.00 0.62
CA LEU A 64 6.68 -4.02 1.26
C LEU A 64 7.40 -5.36 1.38
N SER A 65 8.10 -5.78 0.31
CA SER A 65 8.89 -7.01 0.31
C SER A 65 9.99 -6.98 1.37
N ALA A 66 10.68 -5.84 1.52
CA ALA A 66 11.71 -5.64 2.55
C ALA A 66 11.15 -5.77 3.98
N LEU A 67 9.87 -5.47 4.17
CA LEU A 67 9.17 -5.63 5.45
C LEU A 67 8.57 -7.04 5.65
N GLY A 68 8.64 -7.91 4.64
CA GLY A 68 7.98 -9.22 4.63
C GLY A 68 6.45 -9.11 4.50
N VAL A 69 5.96 -8.02 3.90
CA VAL A 69 4.54 -7.78 3.65
C VAL A 69 4.23 -8.12 2.19
N PRO A 70 3.09 -8.78 1.89
CA PRO A 70 2.70 -9.04 0.51
C PRO A 70 2.63 -7.77 -0.35
N GLU A 71 2.97 -7.91 -1.63
CA GLU A 71 2.83 -6.83 -2.61
C GLU A 71 1.36 -6.37 -2.74
N PRO A 72 1.13 -5.13 -3.25
CA PRO A 72 -0.23 -4.63 -3.40
C PRO A 72 -1.05 -5.51 -4.34
N GLN A 73 -2.29 -5.77 -3.96
CA GLN A 73 -3.23 -6.51 -4.80
C GLN A 73 -4.07 -5.56 -5.63
N TYR A 74 -4.11 -5.79 -6.94
CA TYR A 74 -4.86 -4.97 -7.87
C TYR A 74 -6.02 -5.75 -8.46
N ASN A 75 -7.24 -5.19 -8.35
CA ASN A 75 -8.46 -5.81 -8.84
C ASN A 75 -9.27 -4.79 -9.63
N LEU A 76 -9.89 -5.24 -10.73
CA LEU A 76 -10.87 -4.46 -11.46
C LEU A 76 -12.26 -5.03 -11.17
N VAL A 77 -13.12 -4.23 -10.53
CA VAL A 77 -14.51 -4.60 -10.24
C VAL A 77 -15.41 -3.62 -10.96
N ALA A 78 -16.12 -4.08 -12.00
CA ALA A 78 -16.86 -3.23 -12.92
C ALA A 78 -16.00 -2.08 -13.49
N PHE A 79 -16.28 -0.83 -13.10
CA PHE A 79 -15.55 0.37 -13.52
C PHE A 79 -14.70 0.97 -12.40
N ILE A 80 -14.36 0.20 -11.37
CA ILE A 80 -13.49 0.63 -10.26
C ILE A 80 -12.20 -0.18 -10.29
N MET A 81 -11.07 0.52 -10.30
CA MET A 81 -9.77 -0.08 -10.01
C MET A 81 -9.53 0.00 -8.50
N LYS A 82 -9.30 -1.16 -7.91
CA LYS A 82 -9.08 -1.34 -6.48
C LYS A 82 -7.63 -1.77 -6.24
N ALA A 83 -6.89 -1.03 -5.43
CA ALA A 83 -5.60 -1.41 -4.90
C ALA A 83 -5.71 -1.68 -3.40
N THR A 84 -5.23 -2.84 -2.95
CA THR A 84 -5.17 -3.22 -1.54
C THR A 84 -3.72 -3.34 -1.11
N VAL A 85 -3.34 -2.63 -0.04
CA VAL A 85 -2.01 -2.71 0.57
C VAL A 85 -2.18 -3.23 1.99
N CYS A 86 -1.63 -4.41 2.29
CA CYS A 86 -1.66 -4.96 3.64
C CYS A 86 -0.70 -4.20 4.56
N ALA A 87 -1.06 -4.06 5.82
CA ALA A 87 -0.19 -3.53 6.86
C ALA A 87 0.48 -4.68 7.61
N LYS A 88 1.74 -4.47 8.03
CA LYS A 88 2.36 -5.35 9.01
C LYS A 88 1.78 -5.01 10.38
N VAL A 89 0.91 -5.86 10.90
CA VAL A 89 0.47 -5.74 12.30
C VAL A 89 1.67 -6.08 13.18
N LEU A 90 2.16 -5.10 13.95
CA LEU A 90 3.24 -5.30 14.92
C LEU A 90 2.70 -6.14 16.09
N GLU A 91 2.65 -7.46 15.93
CA GLU A 91 2.33 -8.39 17.03
C GLU A 91 3.34 -8.32 18.20
N GLY A 92 4.50 -7.68 18.00
CA GLY A 92 5.60 -7.66 18.96
C GLY A 92 5.40 -6.75 20.17
N ILE A 93 4.70 -5.62 20.03
CA ILE A 93 4.60 -4.62 21.12
C ILE A 93 3.72 -5.17 22.25
N GLY A 94 2.61 -5.84 21.90
CA GLY A 94 1.74 -6.49 22.88
C GLY A 94 2.44 -7.63 23.65
N LYS A 95 3.28 -8.43 22.97
CA LYS A 95 3.99 -9.56 23.60
C LYS A 95 5.08 -9.07 24.57
N LEU A 96 5.86 -8.05 24.19
CA LEU A 96 6.87 -7.44 25.07
C LEU A 96 6.26 -6.75 26.28
N PHE A 97 5.17 -6.01 26.10
CA PHE A 97 4.46 -5.34 27.19
C PHE A 97 3.89 -6.36 28.20
N ASN A 98 3.24 -7.42 27.70
CA ASN A 98 2.73 -8.51 28.54
C ASN A 98 3.84 -9.28 29.26
N GLN A 99 4.99 -9.50 28.63
CA GLN A 99 6.12 -10.16 29.26
C GLN A 99 6.74 -9.30 30.38
N HIS A 100 6.81 -7.98 30.20
CA HIS A 100 7.27 -7.04 31.23
C HIS A 100 6.32 -7.02 32.43
N LEU A 101 5.00 -6.93 32.21
CA LEU A 101 4.00 -6.95 33.28
C LEU A 101 4.00 -8.28 34.05
N ARG A 102 4.13 -9.43 33.38
CA ARG A 102 4.24 -10.74 34.04
C ARG A 102 5.50 -10.86 34.90
N LYS A 103 6.63 -10.28 34.47
CA LYS A 103 7.87 -10.26 35.25
C LYS A 103 7.75 -9.36 36.48
N GLN A 104 7.05 -8.24 36.38
CA GLN A 104 6.79 -7.37 37.53
C GLN A 104 5.82 -8.01 38.55
N SER A 105 4.72 -8.62 38.10
CA SER A 105 3.75 -9.28 38.99
C SER A 105 4.38 -10.40 39.84
N LYS A 106 5.27 -11.22 39.27
CA LYS A 106 5.98 -12.27 40.01
C LYS A 106 6.97 -11.76 41.06
N LYS A 107 7.39 -10.49 40.99
CA LYS A 107 8.35 -9.89 41.94
C LYS A 107 7.68 -9.39 43.22
N TYR A 108 6.38 -9.08 43.19
CA TYR A 108 5.67 -8.44 44.30
C TYR A 108 4.76 -9.38 45.10
N TYR A 109 4.50 -10.59 44.59
CA TYR A 109 3.63 -11.58 45.22
C TYR A 109 4.29 -12.96 45.39
N GLY A 110 5.63 -13.00 45.36
CA GLY A 110 6.44 -14.21 45.57
C GLY A 110 7.20 -14.13 46.89
#